data_AF-A0A8T2JH06-F1
#
_entry.id   AF-A0A8T2JH06-F1
#
_cell.length_a   1.000
_cell.length_b   1.000
_cell.length_c   1.000
_cell.angle_alpha   90.00
_cell.angle_beta   90.00
_cell.angle_gamma   90.00
#
_symmetry.space_group_name_H-M   'P 1'
#
loop_
_entity.id
_entity.type
_entity.pdbx_description
1 polymer ?
#
loop_
_entity_poly.entity_id
_entity_poly.type
_entity_poly.pdbx_seq_one_letter_code
_entity_poly.pdbx_strand_id
1 'polypeptide(L)'
;MSKRNQVKYVKPAEPSFLSKFKRDVGYKEGPTVDTKRQELPVLANDSDGSDKEDEQPQVVVLKKGDLSEEEVIKIKQQIKESSKDEETIHLMVRSYLKNQSNAYQMRSFLALVQVPAKRKNRK
;
A
#
# COMPACT_ATOMS: atom_id res chain seq x y z
N MET A 1 -5.06 -32.42 18.54
CA MET A 1 -4.17 -31.39 17.96
C MET A 1 -3.74 -31.83 16.56
N SER A 2 -4.45 -31.39 15.51
CA SER A 2 -4.19 -31.86 14.14
C SER A 2 -3.10 -31.05 13.45
N LYS A 3 -1.90 -31.61 13.35
CA LYS A 3 -0.72 -31.02 12.70
C LYS A 3 -0.78 -31.22 11.18
N ARG A 4 -1.87 -30.78 10.54
CA ARG A 4 -2.29 -31.33 9.24
C ARG A 4 -1.64 -30.74 7.98
N ASN A 5 -0.86 -29.66 8.03
CA ASN A 5 -0.50 -28.95 6.77
C ASN A 5 0.93 -28.35 6.74
N GLN A 6 1.95 -29.07 7.22
CA GLN A 6 3.36 -28.64 7.09
C GLN A 6 4.07 -29.28 5.88
N VAL A 7 3.39 -29.42 4.74
CA VAL A 7 4.05 -29.88 3.50
C VAL A 7 4.65 -28.65 2.81
N LYS A 8 5.98 -28.57 2.78
CA LYS A 8 6.70 -27.56 2.00
C LYS A 8 7.21 -28.22 0.72
N TYR A 9 6.93 -27.60 -0.42
CA TYR A 9 7.52 -28.00 -1.69
C TYR A 9 8.97 -27.52 -1.76
N VAL A 10 9.90 -28.43 -2.07
CA VAL A 10 11.31 -28.12 -2.32
C VAL A 10 11.59 -28.47 -3.77
N LYS A 11 12.06 -27.49 -4.56
CA LYS A 11 12.46 -27.74 -5.95
C LYS A 11 13.82 -28.47 -5.94
N PRO A 12 13.88 -29.74 -6.40
CA PRO A 12 15.14 -30.46 -6.49
C PRO A 12 16.07 -29.82 -7.52
N ALA A 13 17.39 -30.01 -7.36
CA ALA A 13 18.38 -29.53 -8.30
C ALA A 13 18.19 -30.19 -9.68
N GLU A 14 18.45 -29.43 -10.74
CA GLU A 14 18.31 -29.96 -12.09
C GLU A 14 19.37 -31.03 -12.37
N PRO A 15 18.99 -32.18 -12.95
CA PRO A 15 19.95 -33.22 -13.27
C PRO A 15 20.91 -32.77 -14.37
N SER A 16 22.14 -33.29 -14.33
CA SER A 16 23.24 -32.88 -15.20
C SER A 16 22.89 -32.97 -16.70
N PHE A 17 22.16 -34.02 -17.10
CA PHE A 17 21.68 -34.21 -18.46
C PHE A 17 20.80 -33.05 -18.95
N LEU A 18 19.77 -32.67 -18.18
CA LEU A 18 18.85 -31.58 -18.55
C LEU A 18 19.60 -30.24 -18.68
N SER A 19 20.57 -30.02 -17.78
CA SER A 19 21.36 -28.78 -17.79
C SER A 19 22.24 -28.66 -19.04
N LYS A 20 22.80 -29.77 -19.53
CA LYS A 20 23.61 -29.79 -20.76
C LYS A 20 22.71 -29.54 -21.97
N PHE A 21 21.62 -30.30 -22.06
CA PHE A 21 20.66 -30.16 -23.14
C PHE A 21 20.10 -28.73 -23.27
N LYS A 22 19.67 -28.11 -22.17
CA LYS A 22 19.19 -26.72 -22.15
C LYS A 22 20.23 -25.72 -22.67
N ARG A 23 21.52 -25.93 -22.39
CA ARG A 23 22.61 -25.08 -22.89
C ARG A 23 22.82 -25.26 -24.38
N ASP A 24 22.86 -26.50 -24.85
CA ASP A 24 23.14 -26.82 -26.25
C ASP A 24 22.05 -26.28 -27.19
N VAL A 25 20.78 -26.31 -26.74
CA VAL A 25 19.64 -25.80 -27.51
C VAL A 25 19.33 -24.32 -27.25
N GLY A 26 20.14 -23.63 -26.43
CA GLY A 26 19.95 -22.21 -26.12
C GLY A 26 18.66 -21.89 -25.35
N TYR A 27 18.15 -22.83 -24.56
CA TYR A 27 16.91 -22.67 -23.79
C TYR A 27 17.06 -21.57 -22.73
N LYS A 28 16.20 -20.56 -22.78
CA LYS A 28 16.07 -19.52 -21.76
C LYS A 28 14.81 -19.80 -20.95
N GLU A 29 14.95 -19.92 -19.64
CA GLU A 29 13.79 -20.12 -18.76
C GLU A 29 12.84 -18.93 -18.90
N GLY A 30 11.58 -19.22 -19.22
CA GLY A 30 10.55 -18.22 -19.39
C GLY A 30 10.09 -17.60 -18.07
N PRO A 31 9.13 -16.65 -18.13
CA PRO A 31 8.55 -16.04 -16.95
C PRO A 31 8.01 -17.11 -16.00
N THR A 32 8.57 -17.17 -14.80
CA THR A 32 8.18 -18.13 -13.76
C THR A 32 7.01 -17.57 -12.95
N VAL A 33 6.30 -18.39 -12.17
CA VAL A 33 5.22 -17.92 -11.30
C VAL A 33 5.68 -16.79 -10.36
N ASP A 34 6.95 -16.78 -9.96
CA ASP A 34 7.54 -15.71 -9.14
C ASP A 34 7.62 -14.37 -9.87
N THR A 35 7.72 -14.35 -11.20
CA THR A 35 7.70 -13.10 -11.97
C THR A 35 6.32 -12.43 -11.92
N LYS A 36 5.24 -13.17 -11.59
CA LYS A 36 3.92 -12.58 -11.33
C LYS A 36 3.81 -11.92 -9.96
N ARG A 37 4.70 -12.27 -9.04
CA ARG A 37 4.75 -11.71 -7.67
C ARG A 37 5.67 -10.50 -7.58
N GLN A 38 6.44 -10.23 -8.62
CA GLN A 38 7.28 -9.03 -8.69
C GLN A 38 6.37 -7.80 -8.73
N GLU A 39 6.66 -6.82 -7.88
CA GLU A 39 6.05 -5.51 -7.98
C GLU A 39 6.45 -4.93 -9.34
N LEU A 40 5.48 -4.82 -10.24
CA LEU A 40 5.68 -4.12 -11.48
C LEU A 40 5.99 -2.66 -11.14
N PRO A 41 6.92 -2.02 -11.87
CA PRO A 41 7.07 -0.57 -11.78
C PRO A 41 5.68 0.05 -11.96
N VAL A 42 5.32 0.99 -11.10
CA VAL A 42 4.11 1.80 -11.31
C VAL A 42 4.31 2.50 -12.65
N LEU A 43 3.72 1.94 -13.70
CA LEU A 43 3.68 2.59 -14.99
C LEU A 43 2.89 3.87 -14.73
N ALA A 44 3.58 5.01 -14.70
CA ALA A 44 2.97 6.33 -14.53
C ALA A 44 1.94 6.67 -15.63
N ASN A 45 1.71 5.74 -16.56
CA ASN A 45 0.90 5.86 -17.75
C ASN A 45 -0.23 4.82 -17.81
N ASP A 46 -0.38 3.95 -16.79
CA ASP A 46 -1.63 3.20 -16.63
C ASP A 46 -2.64 4.20 -16.08
N SER A 47 -3.32 4.85 -17.04
CA SER A 47 -4.48 5.72 -16.91
C SER A 47 -4.76 6.10 -15.46
N ASP A 48 -4.24 7.26 -15.04
CA ASP A 48 -4.80 7.99 -13.90
C ASP A 48 -6.33 7.87 -14.06
N GLY A 49 -7.03 7.32 -13.05
CA GLY A 49 -8.42 6.86 -13.14
C GLY A 49 -9.45 7.97 -13.34
N SER A 50 -9.04 9.06 -13.99
CA SER A 50 -9.83 10.14 -14.52
C SER A 50 -10.24 9.78 -15.93
N ASP A 51 -11.52 9.47 -16.13
CA ASP A 51 -12.14 9.38 -17.45
C ASP A 51 -11.75 10.61 -18.28
N LYS A 52 -11.35 10.39 -19.53
CA LYS A 52 -11.01 11.48 -20.45
C LYS A 52 -12.26 12.30 -20.80
N GLU A 53 -12.08 13.51 -21.34
CA GLU A 53 -13.21 14.38 -21.73
C GLU A 53 -14.18 13.70 -22.71
N ASP A 54 -13.67 12.86 -23.61
CA ASP A 54 -14.44 12.07 -24.59
C ASP A 54 -15.19 10.88 -23.98
N GLU A 55 -14.81 10.45 -22.77
CA GLU A 55 -15.42 9.33 -22.05
C GLU A 55 -16.53 9.80 -21.08
N GLN A 56 -16.69 11.12 -20.89
CA GLN A 56 -17.72 11.67 -20.00
C GLN A 56 -19.14 11.53 -20.58
N PRO A 57 -20.15 11.28 -19.74
CA PRO A 57 -21.54 11.17 -20.21
C PRO A 57 -22.05 12.52 -20.72
N GLN A 58 -22.79 12.50 -21.82
CA GLN A 58 -23.48 13.68 -22.32
C GLN A 58 -24.55 14.15 -21.33
N VAL A 59 -24.56 15.45 -21.02
CA VAL A 59 -25.55 16.05 -20.12
C VAL A 59 -26.67 16.66 -20.94
N VAL A 60 -27.91 16.24 -20.67
CA VAL A 60 -29.10 16.78 -21.35
C VAL A 60 -30.01 17.45 -20.32
N VAL A 61 -30.30 18.73 -20.53
CA VAL A 61 -31.22 19.52 -19.69
C VAL A 61 -32.63 19.41 -20.25
N LEU A 62 -33.54 18.80 -19.49
CA LEU A 62 -34.93 18.58 -19.91
C LEU A 62 -35.90 19.53 -19.21
N LYS A 63 -35.61 19.90 -17.96
CA LYS A 63 -36.46 20.75 -17.11
C LYS A 63 -35.68 21.94 -16.58
N LYS A 64 -36.42 23.01 -16.24
CA LYS A 64 -35.88 24.18 -15.55
C LYS A 64 -35.48 23.75 -14.13
N GLY A 65 -34.20 23.51 -13.91
CA GLY A 65 -33.64 23.03 -12.65
C GLY A 65 -32.59 21.92 -12.80
N ASP A 66 -32.46 21.31 -13.99
CA ASP A 66 -31.37 20.37 -14.25
C ASP A 66 -30.04 21.13 -14.41
N LEU A 67 -28.94 20.52 -14.00
CA LEU A 67 -27.60 21.13 -14.08
C LEU A 67 -27.09 21.12 -15.52
N SER A 68 -26.47 22.23 -15.92
CA SER A 68 -25.75 22.34 -17.18
C SER A 68 -24.35 21.73 -17.08
N GLU A 69 -23.75 21.38 -18.22
CA GLU A 69 -22.40 20.78 -18.32
C GLU A 69 -21.36 21.59 -17.53
N GLU A 70 -21.39 22.92 -17.66
CA GLU A 70 -20.45 23.81 -17.00
C GLU A 70 -20.56 23.77 -15.46
N GLU A 71 -21.78 23.64 -14.94
CA GLU A 71 -22.02 23.59 -13.49
C GLU A 71 -21.55 22.26 -12.91
N VAL A 72 -21.76 21.16 -13.63
CA VAL A 72 -21.30 19.82 -13.23
C VAL A 72 -19.78 19.77 -13.11
N ILE A 73 -19.05 20.38 -14.07
CA ILE A 73 -17.58 20.42 -14.05
C ILE A 73 -17.08 21.20 -12.82
N LYS A 74 -17.66 22.37 -12.54
CA LYS A 74 -17.28 23.20 -11.38
C LYS A 74 -17.53 22.49 -10.05
N ILE A 75 -18.69 21.84 -9.90
CA ILE A 75 -19.03 21.08 -8.69
C ILE A 75 -18.07 19.90 -8.49
N LYS A 76 -17.76 19.14 -9.55
CA LYS A 76 -16.80 18.04 -9.49
C LYS A 76 -15.40 18.49 -9.07
N GLN A 77 -14.94 19.64 -9.58
CA GLN A 77 -13.64 20.22 -9.19
C GLN A 77 -13.61 20.58 -7.70
N GLN A 78 -14.64 21.26 -7.19
CA GLN A 78 -14.73 21.63 -5.77
C GLN A 78 -14.77 20.40 -4.83
N ILE A 79 -15.47 19.34 -5.24
CA ILE A 79 -15.49 18.07 -4.47
C ILE A 79 -14.13 17.39 -4.49
N LYS A 80 -13.41 17.42 -5.62
CA LYS A 80 -12.06 16.83 -5.74
C LYS A 80 -11.01 17.60 -4.94
N GLU A 81 -11.15 18.91 -4.82
CA GLU A 81 -10.27 19.75 -3.99
C GLU A 81 -10.52 19.51 -2.51
N SER A 82 -11.78 19.59 -2.06
CA SER A 82 -12.14 19.35 -0.66
C SER A 82 -11.76 17.94 -0.17
N SER A 83 -11.94 16.90 -0.99
CA SER A 83 -11.54 15.54 -0.62
C SER A 83 -10.03 15.36 -0.41
N LYS A 84 -9.19 16.03 -1.22
CA LYS A 84 -7.72 16.00 -1.05
C LYS A 84 -7.27 16.69 0.24
N ASP A 85 -7.94 17.78 0.60
CA ASP A 85 -7.66 18.51 1.83
C ASP A 85 -8.01 17.66 3.06
N GLU A 86 -9.17 16.99 3.04
CA GLU A 86 -9.60 16.07 4.10
C GLU A 86 -8.65 14.86 4.26
N GLU A 87 -8.18 14.27 3.16
CA GLU A 87 -7.19 13.18 3.20
C GLU A 87 -5.85 13.64 3.79
N THR A 88 -5.41 14.85 3.42
CA THR A 88 -4.18 15.46 3.92
C THR A 88 -4.28 15.74 5.43
N ILE A 89 -5.41 16.30 5.87
CA ILE A 89 -5.71 16.54 7.28
C ILE A 89 -5.74 15.22 8.05
N HIS A 90 -6.40 14.19 7.51
CA HIS A 90 -6.48 12.87 8.14
C HIS A 90 -5.09 12.22 8.31
N LEU A 91 -4.21 12.33 7.31
CA LEU A 91 -2.81 11.86 7.41
C LEU A 91 -2.01 12.64 8.46
N MET A 92 -2.16 13.96 8.52
CA MET A 92 -1.51 14.79 9.55
C MET A 92 -1.98 14.40 10.95
N VAL A 93 -3.29 14.27 11.18
CA VAL A 93 -3.86 13.84 12.47
C VAL A 93 -3.35 12.45 12.86
N ARG A 94 -3.34 11.49 11.92
CA ARG A 94 -2.81 10.14 12.15
C ARG A 94 -1.34 10.14 12.55
N SER A 95 -0.52 10.96 11.90
CA SER A 95 0.90 11.09 12.22
C SER A 95 1.13 11.67 13.62
N TYR A 96 0.34 12.68 13.99
CA TYR A 96 0.43 13.35 15.29
C TYR A 96 0.06 12.39 16.44
N LEU A 97 -1.04 11.64 16.29
CA LEU A 97 -1.48 10.63 17.27
C LEU A 97 -0.44 9.51 17.44
N LYS A 98 0.18 9.06 16.34
CA LYS A 98 1.22 8.03 16.39
C LYS A 98 2.47 8.52 17.13
N ASN A 99 2.88 9.78 16.90
CA ASN A 99 4.00 10.40 17.60
C ASN A 99 3.73 10.61 19.10
N GLN A 100 2.50 10.95 19.48
CA GLN A 100 2.13 11.02 20.90
C GLN A 100 2.22 9.64 21.57
N SER A 101 1.70 8.58 20.95
CA SER A 101 1.78 7.23 21.52
C SER A 101 3.23 6.79 21.78
N ASN A 102 4.15 7.14 20.87
CA ASN A 102 5.57 6.86 21.03
C ASN A 102 6.20 7.69 22.16
N ALA A 103 5.86 8.98 22.27
CA ALA A 103 6.31 9.84 23.37
C ALA A 103 5.80 9.37 24.74
N TYR A 104 4.57 8.84 24.82
CA TYR A 104 4.04 8.24 26.05
C TYR A 104 4.77 6.95 26.43
N GLN A 105 5.10 6.08 25.47
CA GLN A 105 5.88 4.86 25.74
C GLN A 105 7.31 5.20 26.21
N MET A 106 7.94 6.20 25.59
CA MET A 106 9.29 6.62 25.98
C MET A 106 9.33 7.30 27.35
N ARG A 107 8.31 8.10 27.70
CA ARG A 107 8.16 8.68 29.06
C ARG A 107 7.86 7.64 30.13
N SER A 108 7.00 6.66 29.82
CA SER A 108 6.74 5.49 30.67
C SER A 108 8.03 4.72 30.97
N PHE A 109 8.84 4.46 29.93
CA PHE A 109 10.10 3.75 30.07
C PHE A 109 11.12 4.54 30.91
N LEU A 110 11.23 5.85 30.69
CA LEU A 110 12.13 6.71 31.46
C LEU A 110 11.72 6.80 32.95
N ALA A 111 10.41 6.85 33.23
CA ALA A 111 9.89 6.83 34.59
C ALA A 111 10.16 5.50 35.32
N LEU A 112 10.18 4.37 34.60
CA LEU A 112 10.51 3.06 35.16
C LEU A 112 12.01 2.92 35.50
N VAL A 113 12.88 3.58 34.72
CA VAL A 113 14.33 3.57 34.95
C VAL A 113 14.72 4.47 36.13
N GLN A 114 13.87 5.44 36.49
CA GLN A 114 14.15 6.41 37.55
C GLN A 114 13.52 6.00 38.89
N VAL A 115 13.88 4.82 39.40
CA VAL A 115 13.58 4.42 40.79
C VAL A 115 14.78 4.78 41.68
N PRO A 116 14.60 5.57 42.76
CA PRO A 116 15.71 6.01 43.61
C PRO A 116 16.24 4.87 44.47
N ALA A 117 17.56 4.67 44.44
CA ALA A 117 18.29 3.71 45.26
C ALA A 117 18.18 4.03 46.77
N LYS A 118 17.15 3.53 47.44
CA LYS A 118 17.08 3.54 48.91
C LYS A 118 17.81 2.33 49.50
N ARG A 119 19.03 2.65 49.95
CA ARG A 119 19.83 2.04 51.03
C ARG A 119 19.20 0.82 51.73
N LYS A 120 19.81 -0.35 51.53
CA LYS A 120 19.69 -1.51 52.44
C LYS A 120 20.74 -1.39 53.54
N ASN A 121 20.32 -0.99 54.74
CA ASN A 121 21.03 -1.33 55.97
C ASN A 121 20.45 -2.64 56.50
N ARG A 122 21.32 -3.63 56.72
CA ARG A 122 21.08 -4.77 57.61
C ARG A 122 22.43 -5.37 58.00
N LYS A 123 22.93 -4.99 59.18
CA LYS A 123 23.38 -5.88 60.26
C LYS A 123 23.23 -5.10 61.56
#